data_AF-A0A7U3Q6J3-F1
#
_entry.id   AF-A0A7U3Q6J3-F1
#
_cell.length_a   1.000
_cell.length_b   1.000
_cell.length_c   1.000
_cell.angle_alpha   90.00
_cell.angle_beta   90.00
_cell.angle_gamma   90.00
#
_symmetry.space_group_name_H-M   'P 1'
#
loop_
_entity.id
_entity.type
_entity.pdbx_description
1 polymer ?
#
loop_
_entity_poly.entity_id
_entity_poly.type
_entity_poly.pdbx_seq_one_letter_code
_entity_poly.pdbx_strand_id
1 'polypeptide(L)' 'MEATGKLTNVQLELLKLFQYNLSDAQLTDIKGMLARYFADVASSEMDKLWEEQSWDEKTIESWKDEHLRTSG' A
#
# COMPACT_ATOMS: atom_id res chain seq x y z
N MET A 1 16.88 17.26 -11.87
CA MET A 1 16.29 15.97 -11.53
C MET A 1 16.44 15.09 -12.75
N GLU A 2 17.46 14.24 -12.80
CA GLU A 2 17.67 13.40 -13.99
C GLU A 2 16.93 12.08 -13.82
N ALA A 3 15.83 11.91 -14.56
CA ALA A 3 15.18 10.63 -14.73
C ALA A 3 15.87 9.86 -15.86
N THR A 4 17.02 9.25 -15.57
CA THR A 4 17.66 8.26 -16.45
C THR A 4 17.68 6.90 -15.76
N GLY A 5 16.49 6.41 -15.40
CA GLY A 5 16.28 5.10 -14.77
C GLY A 5 15.40 4.21 -15.63
N LYS A 6 15.78 2.95 -15.81
CA LYS A 6 14.94 1.94 -16.46
C LYS A 6 13.56 1.91 -15.79
N LEU A 7 12.50 1.83 -16.60
CA LEU A 7 11.14 1.69 -16.09
C LEU A 7 11.03 0.46 -15.18
N THR A 8 10.26 0.58 -14.10
CA THR A 8 9.93 -0.56 -13.24
C THR A 8 9.08 -1.57 -14.02
N ASN A 9 9.06 -2.81 -13.55
CA ASN A 9 8.21 -3.86 -14.12
C ASN A 9 6.73 -3.43 -14.19
N VAL A 10 6.19 -2.80 -13.14
CA VAL A 10 4.80 -2.31 -13.11
C VAL A 10 4.60 -1.20 -14.14
N GLN A 11 5.53 -0.27 -14.27
CA GLN A 11 5.45 0.79 -15.29
C GLN A 11 5.41 0.20 -16.71
N LEU A 12 6.22 -0.83 -16.97
CA LEU A 12 6.22 -1.53 -18.27
C LEU A 12 4.90 -2.26 -18.54
N GLU A 13 4.30 -2.92 -17.55
CA GLU A 13 3.00 -3.59 -17.73
C GLU A 13 1.86 -2.58 -17.95
N LEU A 14 1.85 -1.45 -17.21
CA LEU A 14 0.85 -0.40 -17.42
C LEU A 14 0.94 0.22 -18.83
N LEU A 15 2.16 0.38 -19.38
CA LEU A 15 2.33 0.84 -20.76
C LEU A 15 1.72 -0.13 -21.78
N LYS A 16 1.80 -1.45 -21.55
CA LYS A 16 1.13 -2.43 -22.42
C LYS A 16 -0.39 -2.29 -22.35
N LEU A 17 -0.96 -1.87 -21.22
CA LEU A 17 -2.39 -1.63 -21.11
C LEU A 17 -2.85 -0.42 -21.94
N PHE A 18 -1.99 0.57 -22.19
CA PHE A 18 -2.34 1.74 -23.02
C PHE A 18 -2.63 1.39 -24.49
N GLN A 19 -2.21 0.21 -24.97
CA GLN A 19 -2.62 -0.26 -26.29
C GLN A 19 -4.13 -0.55 -26.36
N TYR A 20 -4.78 -0.75 -25.20
CA TYR A 20 -6.21 -0.91 -25.08
C TYR A 20 -6.81 0.44 -24.67
N ASN A 21 -7.71 0.97 -25.50
CA ASN A 21 -8.47 2.17 -25.15
C ASN A 21 -9.57 1.81 -24.14
N LEU A 22 -9.16 1.57 -22.88
CA LEU A 22 -10.07 1.25 -21.79
C LEU A 22 -10.99 2.42 -21.50
N SER A 23 -12.24 2.12 -21.16
CA SER A 23 -13.14 3.12 -20.60
C SER A 23 -12.67 3.55 -19.20
N ASP A 24 -13.07 4.75 -18.77
CA ASP A 24 -12.77 5.26 -17.42
C ASP A 24 -13.28 4.31 -16.32
N ALA A 25 -14.39 3.61 -16.57
CA ALA A 25 -14.94 2.60 -15.66
C ALA A 25 -13.95 1.44 -15.47
N GLN A 26 -13.45 0.87 -16.57
CA GLN A 26 -12.47 -0.22 -16.52
C GLN A 26 -11.15 0.21 -15.88
N LEU A 27 -10.69 1.44 -16.14
CA LEU A 27 -9.50 1.99 -15.49
C LEU A 27 -9.72 2.12 -13.97
N THR A 28 -10.91 2.54 -13.56
CA THR A 28 -11.30 2.64 -12.14
C THR A 28 -11.33 1.26 -11.49
N ASP A 29 -11.84 0.24 -12.17
CA ASP A 29 -11.86 -1.13 -11.66
C ASP A 29 -10.43 -1.66 -11.43
N ILE A 30 -9.52 -1.45 -12.39
CA ILE A 30 -8.11 -1.84 -12.27
C ILE A 30 -7.45 -1.14 -11.09
N LYS A 31 -7.66 0.18 -10.92
CA LYS A 31 -7.18 0.91 -9.75
C LYS A 31 -7.71 0.32 -8.45
N GLY A 32 -8.99 -0.04 -8.41
CA GLY A 32 -9.61 -0.69 -7.26
C GLY A 32 -9.02 -2.06 -6.96
N MET A 33 -8.71 -2.86 -7.98
CA MET A 33 -8.05 -4.16 -7.81
C MET A 33 -6.66 -4.02 -7.21
N LEU A 34 -5.86 -3.07 -7.71
CA LEU A 34 -4.53 -2.78 -7.18
C LEU A 34 -4.60 -2.28 -5.73
N ALA A 35 -5.52 -1.35 -5.43
CA ALA A 35 -5.70 -0.83 -4.08
C ALA A 35 -6.08 -1.92 -3.08
N ARG A 36 -6.99 -2.83 -3.45
CA ARG A 36 -7.35 -3.98 -2.63
C ARG A 36 -6.16 -4.90 -2.39
N TYR A 37 -5.43 -5.26 -3.43
CA TYR A 37 -4.25 -6.11 -3.29
C TYR A 37 -3.21 -5.52 -2.32
N PHE A 38 -2.89 -4.23 -2.45
CA PHE A 38 -1.93 -3.60 -1.54
C PHE A 38 -2.46 -3.45 -0.12
N ALA A 39 -3.77 -3.25 0.06
CA ALA A 39 -4.38 -3.26 1.39
C ALA A 39 -4.27 -4.65 2.04
N ASP A 40 -4.58 -5.71 1.30
CA ASP A 40 -4.48 -7.09 1.78
C ASP A 40 -3.03 -7.45 2.16
N VAL A 41 -2.05 -7.06 1.33
CA VAL A 41 -0.63 -7.25 1.63
C VAL A 41 -0.22 -6.47 2.88
N ALA A 42 -0.65 -5.22 3.02
CA ALA A 42 -0.33 -4.41 4.19
C ALA A 42 -0.94 -4.98 5.48
N SER A 43 -2.20 -5.44 5.42
CA SER A 43 -2.87 -6.09 6.54
C SER A 43 -2.18 -7.39 6.94
N SER A 44 -1.89 -8.28 5.99
CA SER A 44 -1.14 -9.52 6.24
C SER A 44 0.20 -9.25 6.91
N GLU A 45 0.91 -8.22 6.47
CA GLU A 45 2.25 -7.94 6.99
C GLU A 45 2.19 -7.29 8.37
N MET A 46 1.14 -6.51 8.65
CA MET A 46 0.84 -6.02 9.99
C MET A 46 0.51 -7.17 10.94
N ASP A 47 -0.29 -8.15 10.51
CA ASP A 47 -0.63 -9.33 11.31
C ASP A 47 0.63 -10.16 11.64
N LYS A 48 1.53 -10.35 10.67
CA LYS A 48 2.82 -11.03 10.92
C LYS A 48 3.67 -10.27 11.93
N LEU A 49 3.81 -8.95 11.77
CA LEU A 49 4.57 -8.12 12.69
C LEU A 49 3.97 -8.14 14.10
N TRP A 50 2.64 -8.17 14.19
CA TRP A 50 1.91 -8.28 15.45
C TRP A 50 2.31 -9.54 16.22
N GLU A 51 2.36 -10.69 15.54
CA GLU A 51 2.80 -11.95 16.13
C GLU A 51 4.31 -11.94 16.45
N GLU A 52 5.15 -11.55 15.49
CA GLU A 52 6.63 -11.58 15.63
C GLU A 52 7.13 -10.68 16.76
N GLN A 53 6.52 -9.51 16.92
CA GLN A 53 6.88 -8.55 17.97
C GLN A 53 6.16 -8.82 19.29
N SER A 54 5.35 -9.88 19.37
CA SER A 54 4.52 -10.20 20.53
C SER A 54 3.69 -9.00 21.00
N TRP A 55 3.16 -8.24 20.04
CA TRP A 55 2.31 -7.10 20.33
C TRP A 55 1.02 -7.54 21.00
N ASP A 56 0.57 -6.73 21.93
CA ASP A 56 -0.59 -6.95 22.75
C ASP A 56 -1.37 -5.64 22.96
N GLU A 57 -2.41 -5.70 23.77
CA GLU A 57 -3.23 -4.53 24.09
C GLU A 57 -2.41 -3.38 24.70
N LYS A 58 -1.35 -3.68 25.45
CA LYS A 58 -0.47 -2.66 26.05
C LYS A 58 0.36 -1.94 24.99
N THR A 59 0.70 -2.63 23.91
CA THR A 59 1.39 -2.01 22.76
C THR A 59 0.51 -0.91 22.15
N ILE A 60 -0.79 -1.16 22.00
CA ILE A 60 -1.74 -0.16 21.49
C ILE A 60 -1.89 1.01 22.45
N GLU A 61 -1.99 0.75 23.76
CA GLU A 61 -2.04 1.80 24.79
C GLU A 61 -0.80 2.69 24.72
N SER A 62 0.39 2.10 24.54
CA SER A 62 1.64 2.85 24.45
C SER A 62 1.71 3.78 23.23
N TRP A 63 1.23 3.34 22.07
CA TRP A 63 1.18 4.16 20.85
C TRP A 63 0.18 5.30 20.97
N LYS A 64 -0.96 5.06 21.62
CA LYS A 64 -1.97 6.09 21.89
C LYS A 64 -1.39 7.21 22.76
N ASP A 65 -0.68 6.86 23.82
CA ASP A 65 -0.05 7.82 24.72
C ASP A 65 1.09 8.59 24.03
N GLU A 66 1.88 7.92 23.18
CA GLU A 66 2.90 8.57 22.37
C GLU A 66 2.30 9.59 21.38
N HIS A 67 1.22 9.22 20.70
CA HIS A 67 0.52 10.13 19.79
C HIS A 67 -0.02 11.38 20.52
N LEU A 68 -0.62 11.20 21.71
CA LEU A 68 -1.10 12.30 22.55
C LEU A 68 0.05 13.22 23.02
N ARG A 69 1.22 12.67 23.30
CA ARG A 69 2.42 13.46 23.64
C ARG A 69 2.94 14.28 22.46
N THR A 70 2.91 13.73 21.25
CA THR A 70 3.36 14.45 20.04
C THR A 70 2.37 15.50 19.52
N SER A 71 1.11 15.43 19.96
CA SER A 71 0.04 16.33 19.52
C SER A 71 -0.21 17.51 20.48
N GLY A 72 0.54 17.60 21.59
CA GLY A 72 0.39 18.61 22.64
C GLY A 72 1.43 19.73 22.60
#